data_AF-A0A9W6KQA3-F1
#
_entry.id   AF-A0A9W6KQA3-F1
#
_cell.length_a   1.000
_cell.length_b   1.000
_cell.length_c   1.000
_cell.angle_alpha   90.00
_cell.angle_beta   90.00
_cell.angle_gamma   90.00
#
_symmetry.space_group_name_H-M   'P 1'
#
loop_
_entity.id
_entity.type
_entity.pdbx_description
1 polymer ?
#
loop_
_entity_poly.entity_id
_entity_poly.type
_entity_poly.pdbx_seq_one_letter_code
_entity_poly.pdbx_strand_id
1 'polypeptide(L)'
;MDANLPPLRAVIYLRQMTHVAECAAHADRHGYDTVDTVHDPDGVLLQELLNRAMLGELDVIVTWDYAGLPHNTVPRVELVEQSR
;
A
#
# COMPACT_ATOMS: atom_id res chain seq x y z
N MET A 1 9.45 -10.84 -26.16
CA MET A 1 9.24 -11.65 -24.93
C MET A 1 9.02 -10.64 -23.83
N ASP A 2 7.78 -10.25 -23.59
CA ASP A 2 7.43 -9.49 -22.39
C ASP A 2 7.65 -10.44 -21.22
N ALA A 3 8.70 -10.20 -20.43
CA ALA A 3 8.86 -10.89 -19.17
C ALA A 3 7.64 -10.47 -18.33
N ASN A 4 6.69 -11.39 -18.20
CA ASN A 4 5.53 -11.21 -17.33
C ASN A 4 6.07 -11.26 -15.90
N LEU A 5 6.60 -10.12 -15.43
CA LEU A 5 7.04 -9.96 -14.05
C LEU A 5 5.84 -10.28 -13.15
N PRO A 6 6.06 -10.97 -12.01
CA PRO A 6 4.97 -11.22 -11.08
C PRO A 6 4.34 -9.89 -10.63
N PRO A 7 3.02 -9.87 -10.36
CA PRO A 7 2.36 -8.67 -9.87
C PRO A 7 3.03 -8.19 -8.58
N LEU A 8 3.11 -6.87 -8.41
CA LEU A 8 3.66 -6.28 -7.19
C LEU A 8 2.75 -6.62 -6.01
N ARG A 9 3.33 -7.02 -4.88
CA ARG A 9 2.58 -7.32 -3.66
C ARG A 9 2.27 -6.02 -2.94
N ALA A 10 0.98 -5.73 -2.81
CA ALA A 10 0.48 -4.54 -2.17
C ALA A 10 -0.16 -4.85 -0.81
N VAL A 11 -0.01 -3.91 0.13
CA VAL A 11 -0.83 -3.84 1.34
C VAL A 11 -1.66 -2.58 1.30
N ILE A 12 -2.95 -2.72 1.61
CA ILE A 12 -3.81 -1.57 1.86
C ILE A 12 -3.61 -1.17 3.33
N TYR A 13 -3.08 0.03 3.57
CA TYR A 13 -2.85 0.56 4.91
C TYR A 13 -3.78 1.75 5.16
N LEU A 14 -4.53 1.71 6.25
CA LEU A 14 -5.54 2.72 6.56
C LEU A 14 -5.63 2.98 8.06
N ARG A 15 -5.68 4.27 8.45
CA ARG A 15 -6.02 4.68 9.82
C ARG A 15 -7.53 4.71 10.08
N GLN A 16 -8.33 4.76 9.01
CA GLN A 16 -9.79 4.76 9.05
C GLN A 16 -10.33 3.85 7.95
N MET A 17 -11.35 3.05 8.26
CA MET A 17 -11.92 2.08 7.31
C MET A 17 -12.78 2.71 6.19
N THR A 18 -12.95 4.03 6.19
CA THR A 18 -13.84 4.75 5.25
C THR A 18 -13.44 4.58 3.78
N HIS A 19 -12.15 4.34 3.50
CA HIS A 19 -11.60 4.36 2.14
C HIS A 19 -11.03 3.00 1.66
N VAL A 20 -11.41 1.91 2.32
CA VAL A 20 -10.94 0.56 1.96
C VAL A 20 -11.29 0.22 0.51
N ALA A 21 -12.52 0.55 0.08
CA ALA A 21 -13.00 0.22 -1.26
C ALA A 21 -12.22 0.96 -2.36
N GLU A 22 -11.92 2.24 -2.13
CA GLU A 22 -11.17 3.09 -3.06
C GLU A 22 -9.71 2.63 -3.16
N CYS A 23 -9.09 2.25 -2.04
CA CYS A 23 -7.76 1.66 -2.04
C CYS A 23 -7.72 0.30 -2.75
N ALA A 24 -8.72 -0.56 -2.53
CA ALA A 24 -8.81 -1.84 -3.22
C ALA A 24 -9.01 -1.64 -4.74
N ALA A 25 -9.88 -0.72 -5.14
CA ALA A 25 -10.09 -0.39 -6.55
C ALA A 25 -8.86 0.25 -7.20
N HIS A 26 -8.03 0.95 -6.42
CA HIS A 26 -6.73 1.45 -6.89
C HIS A 26 -5.74 0.31 -7.12
N ALA A 27 -5.57 -0.58 -6.14
CA ALA A 27 -4.69 -1.74 -6.27
C ALA A 27 -5.07 -2.63 -7.47
N ASP A 28 -6.36 -2.89 -7.66
CA ASP A 28 -6.89 -3.67 -8.78
C ASP A 28 -6.61 -3.02 -10.15
N ARG A 29 -6.87 -1.71 -10.28
CA ARG A 29 -6.59 -0.95 -11.51
C ARG A 29 -5.10 -0.99 -11.91
N HIS A 30 -4.21 -1.10 -10.94
CA HIS A 30 -2.77 -1.19 -11.16
C HIS A 30 -2.25 -2.63 -11.25
N GLY A 31 -3.11 -3.64 -11.13
CA GLY A 31 -2.75 -5.05 -11.24
C GLY A 31 -1.89 -5.54 -10.08
N TYR A 32 -2.03 -4.96 -8.89
CA TYR A 32 -1.30 -5.38 -7.70
C TYR A 32 -1.94 -6.62 -7.07
N ASP A 33 -1.10 -7.51 -6.54
CA ASP A 33 -1.56 -8.61 -5.69
C ASP A 33 -1.74 -8.07 -4.27
N THR A 34 -2.98 -7.85 -3.85
CA THR A 34 -3.28 -7.34 -2.51
C THR A 34 -3.15 -8.47 -1.50
N VAL A 35 -2.03 -8.51 -0.78
CA VAL A 35 -1.71 -9.61 0.15
C VAL A 35 -2.28 -9.40 1.55
N ASP A 36 -2.60 -8.16 1.91
CA ASP A 36 -3.16 -7.82 3.23
C ASP A 36 -3.91 -6.48 3.22
N THR A 37 -4.79 -6.28 4.20
CA THR A 37 -5.45 -5.00 4.51
C THR A 37 -5.29 -4.71 5.99
N VAL A 38 -4.48 -3.69 6.30
CA VAL A 38 -4.13 -3.30 7.66
C VAL A 38 -4.92 -2.08 8.09
N HIS A 39 -5.72 -2.24 9.14
CA HIS A 39 -6.36 -1.15 9.85
C HIS A 39 -5.52 -0.80 11.09
N ASP A 40 -4.91 0.37 11.07
CA ASP A 40 -3.98 0.85 12.09
C ASP A 40 -4.36 2.27 12.54
N PRO A 41 -5.41 2.41 13.38
CA PRO A 41 -5.92 3.72 13.78
C PRO A 41 -4.88 4.57 14.52
N ASP A 42 -3.99 3.92 15.27
CA ASP A 42 -2.97 4.57 16.10
C ASP A 42 -1.62 4.75 15.37
N GLY A 43 -1.44 4.11 14.22
CA GLY A 43 -0.20 4.18 13.44
C GLY A 43 0.96 3.35 14.00
N VAL A 44 0.68 2.37 14.87
CA VAL A 44 1.68 1.57 15.57
C VAL A 44 2.25 0.44 14.71
N LEU A 45 1.51 -0.01 13.69
CA LEU A 45 1.89 -1.07 12.77
C LEU A 45 2.66 -0.54 11.55
N LEU A 46 2.68 0.77 11.34
CA LEU A 46 3.34 1.37 10.19
C LEU A 46 4.82 0.98 10.08
N GLN A 47 5.56 1.02 11.19
CA GLN A 47 6.99 0.65 11.19
C GLN A 47 7.21 -0.82 10.84
N GLU A 48 6.30 -1.70 11.26
CA GLU A 48 6.36 -3.13 10.93
C GLU A 48 6.15 -3.36 9.43
N LEU A 49 5.19 -2.68 8.82
CA LEU A 49 4.96 -2.74 7.37
C LEU A 49 6.16 -2.24 6.55
N LEU A 50 6.79 -1.15 6.98
CA LEU A 50 8.02 -0.65 6.35
C LEU A 50 9.15 -1.68 6.47
N ASN A 51 9.30 -2.35 7.62
CA ASN A 51 10.31 -3.39 7.80
C ASN A 51 10.05 -4.60 6.89
N ARG A 52 8.79 -5.04 6.74
CA ARG A 52 8.43 -6.13 5.81
C ARG A 52 8.79 -5.80 4.36
N ALA A 53 8.57 -4.55 3.93
CA ALA A 53 8.98 -4.10 2.62
C ALA A 53 10.51 -4.07 2.44
N MET A 54 11.25 -3.63 3.46
CA MET A 54 12.72 -3.67 3.44
C MET A 54 13.28 -5.09 3.36
N LEU A 55 12.56 -6.08 3.89
CA LEU A 55 12.87 -7.50 3.76
C LEU A 55 12.44 -8.11 2.41
N GLY A 56 11.81 -7.31 1.53
CA GLY A 56 11.31 -7.76 0.24
C GLY A 56 10.06 -8.63 0.35
N GLU A 57 9.28 -8.52 1.43
CA GLU A 57 8.00 -9.21 1.58
C GLU A 57 6.84 -8.44 0.93
N LEU A 58 7.01 -7.13 0.74
CA LEU A 58 6.02 -6.19 0.23
C LEU A 58 6.67 -5.21 -0.73
N ASP A 59 5.97 -4.87 -1.80
CA ASP A 59 6.49 -3.99 -2.84
C ASP A 59 5.79 -2.61 -2.79
N VAL A 60 4.50 -2.59 -2.44
CA VAL A 60 3.65 -1.39 -2.46
C VAL A 60 2.82 -1.25 -1.17
N ILE A 61 2.68 -0.03 -0.66
CA ILE A 61 1.65 0.34 0.31
C ILE A 61 0.65 1.27 -0.39
N VAL A 62 -0.61 0.86 -0.45
CA VAL A 62 -1.72 1.69 -0.95
C VAL A 62 -2.43 2.31 0.26
N THR A 63 -2.55 3.63 0.29
CA THR A 63 -3.20 4.35 1.40
C THR A 63 -4.01 5.52 0.89
N TRP A 64 -5.01 5.92 1.67
CA TRP A 64 -5.74 7.17 1.47
C TRP A 64 -5.06 8.36 2.17
N ASP A 65 -4.35 8.12 3.26
CA ASP A 65 -3.70 9.16 4.06
C ASP A 65 -2.19 8.93 4.10
N TYR A 66 -1.44 10.00 3.81
CA TYR A 66 0.02 10.02 3.81
C TYR A 66 0.63 10.25 5.18
N ALA A 67 -0.17 10.56 6.21
CA ALA A 67 0.32 10.96 7.52
C ALA A 67 1.29 9.94 8.14
N GLY A 68 2.58 10.28 8.13
CA GLY A 68 3.67 9.50 8.72
C GLY A 68 4.45 8.62 7.73
N LEU A 69 4.13 8.64 6.43
CA LEU A 69 4.85 7.85 5.43
C LEU A 69 6.09 8.59 4.90
N PRO A 70 7.26 7.92 4.86
CA PRO A 70 8.49 8.52 4.34
C PRO A 70 8.41 8.79 2.83
N HIS A 71 8.86 9.98 2.42
CA HIS A 71 8.67 10.52 1.07
C HIS A 71 9.42 9.81 -0.06
N ASN A 72 10.37 8.92 0.25
CA ASN A 72 11.39 8.44 -0.70
C ASN A 72 11.98 7.06 -0.34
N THR A 73 11.20 6.13 0.22
CA THR A 73 11.72 4.79 0.59
C THR A 73 10.88 3.66 0.02
N VAL A 74 11.50 2.48 -0.07
CA VAL A 74 10.80 1.19 -0.20
C VAL A 74 10.03 0.93 1.11
N PRO A 75 8.75 0.52 1.05
CA PRO A 75 7.96 0.19 -0.14
C PRO A 75 7.48 1.43 -0.89
N ARG A 76 7.20 1.27 -2.18
CA ARG A 76 6.52 2.33 -2.96
C ARG A 76 5.19 2.65 -2.27
N VAL A 77 5.00 3.91 -1.89
CA VAL A 77 3.74 4.37 -1.29
C VAL A 77 2.89 5.01 -2.37
N GLU A 78 1.66 4.53 -2.54
CA GLU A 78 0.68 5.11 -3.45
C GLU A 78 -0.48 5.73 -2.69
N LEU A 79 -0.66 7.03 -2.90
CA LEU A 79 -1.82 7.75 -2.46
C LEU A 79 -2.94 7.55 -3.46
N VAL A 80 -4.10 7.15 -2.94
CA VAL A 80 -5.35 7.24 -3.69
C VAL A 80 -5.76 8.71 -3.73
N GLU A 81 -5.20 9.47 -4.66
CA GLU A 81 -5.67 10.84 -4.89
C GLU A 81 -7.12 10.79 -5.40
N GLN A 82 -7.98 11.62 -4.81
CA GLN A 82 -9.23 11.99 -5.46
C GLN A 82 -8.85 12.70 -6.76
N SER A 83 -8.90 11.97 -7.88
CA SER A 83 -8.91 12.61 -9.20
C SER A 83 -10.13 13.54 -9.21
N ARG A 84 -9.88 14.83 -9.08
CA ARG A 84 -10.88 15.88 -9.19
C ARG A 84 -11.10 16.25 -10.65
#